data_AF-W1X6I6-F1
#
_entry.id   AF-W1X6I6-F1
#
_cell.length_a   1.000
_cell.length_b   1.000
_cell.length_c   1.000
_cell.angle_alpha   90.00
_cell.angle_beta   90.00
_cell.angle_gamma   90.00
#
_symmetry.space_group_name_H-M   'P 1'
#
loop_
_entity.id
_entity.type
_entity.pdbx_description
1 polymer ?
#
loop_
_entity_poly.entity_id
_entity_poly.type
_entity_poly.pdbx_seq_one_letter_code
_entity_poly.pdbx_strand_id
1 'polypeptide(L)'
;SRNNAGETVLLGRNGSDYSATQIGALAGVSRVTIWSDVAGVYSADPRKVKDACLLPLLRLDEASELARLAAPVLHARTLQPVSGSEIDLQLRCSYTPDQGSTRIERVLASGTGARIVTSHDDVCLIEFQVPTSQDFKLAHKEIDQILKRAQVRPLAVGVHNDRQLLQFCYTSEVADSALKILDEAGLPGELRLRQGLALVAMVGAGVTRNPLHCHRFWQQLKGQPVEFTWQSDDGISLVAVLRTGPTESLIQGLHQSVFRAEKRIGLVLFGKGNIGSRWLELFAREQSTLSARTGFEFVLAGVVDSRRSLLSYDGLDASRALAFFNDEAVEQDEESLFLWMRAHPYDDLVVLDVTASQQLADQYLDFASHGFHVISANKLAGASDSNKYRQIHDAFEKTGRHWLDNA
;
A
#
# COMPACT_ATOMS: atom_id res chain seq x y z
N SER A 1 16.92 4.49 -35.63
CA SER A 1 18.03 3.54 -35.39
C SER A 1 18.49 2.99 -36.73
N ARG A 2 19.79 2.68 -36.90
CA ARG A 2 20.32 2.04 -38.12
C ARG A 2 21.15 0.80 -37.76
N ASN A 3 21.10 -0.23 -38.60
CA ASN A 3 22.01 -1.37 -38.47
C ASN A 3 23.42 -1.05 -39.02
N ASN A 4 24.35 -2.00 -38.95
CA ASN A 4 25.71 -1.84 -39.47
C ASN A 4 25.76 -1.61 -41.00
N ALA A 5 24.70 -1.96 -41.72
CA ALA A 5 24.56 -1.70 -43.16
C ALA A 5 23.92 -0.32 -43.46
N GLY A 6 23.57 0.46 -42.44
CA GLY A 6 22.99 1.79 -42.59
C GLY A 6 21.47 1.82 -42.81
N GLU A 7 20.79 0.68 -42.72
CA GLU A 7 19.34 0.55 -42.94
C GLU A 7 18.55 0.94 -41.70
N THR A 8 17.39 1.59 -41.88
CA THR A 8 16.51 1.98 -40.76
C THR A 8 15.91 0.74 -40.10
N VAL A 9 16.04 0.64 -38.77
CA VAL A 9 15.47 -0.45 -37.97
C VAL A 9 14.57 0.08 -36.85
N LEU A 10 13.59 -0.74 -36.46
CA LEU A 10 12.72 -0.50 -35.31
C LEU A 10 13.38 -1.00 -34.02
N LEU A 11 13.12 -0.33 -32.91
CA LEU A 11 13.67 -0.68 -31.59
C LEU A 11 12.77 -1.65 -30.80
N GLY A 12 11.70 -2.14 -31.43
CA GLY A 12 10.69 -2.99 -30.81
C GLY A 12 9.62 -2.20 -30.04
N ARG A 13 8.87 -2.91 -29.19
CA ARG A 13 7.79 -2.34 -28.37
C ARG A 13 8.32 -1.24 -27.46
N ASN A 14 7.57 -0.13 -27.36
CA ASN A 14 7.93 1.08 -26.62
C ASN A 14 9.29 1.67 -27.03
N GLY A 15 9.68 1.48 -28.29
CA GLY A 15 10.89 2.04 -28.88
C GLY A 15 10.92 3.57 -28.89
N SER A 16 9.77 4.24 -28.87
CA SER A 16 9.67 5.71 -28.78
C SER A 16 10.16 6.23 -27.44
N ASP A 17 9.68 5.65 -26.33
CA ASP A 17 10.10 6.03 -24.98
C ASP A 17 11.59 5.74 -24.76
N TYR A 18 12.05 4.57 -25.22
CA TYR A 18 13.46 4.22 -25.18
C TYR A 18 14.31 5.20 -26.01
N SER A 19 13.85 5.61 -27.18
CA SER A 19 14.54 6.63 -27.98
C SER A 19 14.63 7.96 -27.24
N ALA A 20 13.55 8.39 -26.59
CA ALA A 20 13.51 9.64 -25.84
C ALA A 20 14.51 9.63 -24.67
N THR A 21 14.52 8.55 -23.86
CA THR A 21 15.46 8.46 -22.74
C THR A 21 16.91 8.27 -23.19
N GLN A 22 17.14 7.55 -24.30
CA GLN A 22 18.48 7.40 -24.87
C GLN A 22 19.02 8.72 -25.44
N ILE A 23 18.20 9.49 -26.16
CA ILE A 23 18.57 10.81 -26.66
C ILE A 23 18.85 11.76 -25.49
N GLY A 24 17.98 11.76 -24.48
CA GLY A 24 18.19 12.55 -23.27
C GLY A 24 19.54 12.25 -22.62
N ALA A 25 19.87 10.96 -22.46
CA ALA A 25 21.13 10.52 -21.86
C ALA A 25 22.35 11.00 -22.65
N LEU A 26 22.30 10.91 -23.98
CA LEU A 26 23.38 11.35 -24.86
C LEU A 26 23.52 12.88 -24.90
N ALA A 27 22.41 13.61 -24.79
CA ALA A 27 22.40 15.06 -24.78
C ALA A 27 22.73 15.67 -23.40
N GLY A 28 22.83 14.86 -22.33
CA GLY A 28 23.09 15.34 -20.98
C GLY A 28 21.99 16.24 -20.41
N VAL A 29 20.73 16.00 -20.81
CA VAL A 29 19.60 16.77 -20.28
C VAL A 29 19.38 16.43 -18.80
N SER A 30 18.80 17.35 -18.03
CA SER A 30 18.42 17.09 -16.64
C SER A 30 17.13 16.27 -16.51
N ARG A 31 16.25 16.31 -17.52
CA ARG A 31 14.94 15.66 -17.46
C ARG A 31 14.45 15.19 -18.82
N VAL A 32 13.81 14.03 -18.84
CA VAL A 32 13.00 13.53 -19.95
C VAL A 32 11.55 13.41 -19.50
N THR A 33 10.60 13.87 -20.32
CA THR A 33 9.17 13.73 -20.03
C THR A 33 8.52 12.84 -21.08
N ILE A 34 7.91 11.75 -20.63
CA ILE A 34 7.07 10.86 -21.45
C ILE A 34 5.63 11.33 -21.32
N TRP A 35 5.04 11.71 -22.45
CA TRP A 35 3.65 12.12 -22.56
C TRP A 35 2.83 10.95 -23.10
N SER A 36 1.88 10.46 -22.31
CA SER A 36 1.04 9.30 -22.62
C SER A 36 -0.45 9.61 -22.50
N ASP A 37 -1.31 8.59 -22.48
CA ASP A 37 -2.74 8.67 -22.22
C ASP A 37 -3.10 8.58 -20.72
N VAL A 38 -2.11 8.38 -19.84
CA VAL A 38 -2.27 8.33 -18.38
C VAL A 38 -1.39 9.37 -17.68
N ALA A 39 -1.84 9.86 -16.52
CA ALA A 39 -1.14 10.90 -15.76
C ALA A 39 0.20 10.44 -15.18
N GLY A 40 0.37 9.13 -14.99
CA GLY A 40 1.58 8.54 -14.43
C GLY A 40 1.31 7.13 -13.90
N VAL A 41 2.10 6.71 -12.92
CA VAL A 41 1.94 5.43 -12.23
C VAL A 41 0.97 5.59 -11.06
N TYR A 42 -0.03 4.72 -11.01
CA TYR A 42 -0.99 4.63 -9.91
C TYR A 42 -0.63 3.49 -8.95
N SER A 43 -1.14 3.55 -7.73
CA SER A 43 -0.99 2.49 -6.72
C SER A 43 -1.65 1.15 -7.10
N ALA A 44 -2.53 1.16 -8.09
CA ALA A 44 -3.09 0.00 -8.78
C ALA A 44 -3.63 0.45 -10.15
N ASP A 45 -3.99 -0.48 -11.03
CA ASP A 45 -4.67 -0.11 -12.29
C ASP A 45 -6.01 0.57 -11.96
N PRO A 46 -6.21 1.87 -12.29
CA PRO A 46 -7.44 2.61 -11.97
C PRO A 46 -8.68 2.05 -12.68
N ARG A 47 -8.50 1.21 -13.72
CA ARG A 47 -9.60 0.49 -14.39
C ARG A 47 -10.12 -0.68 -13.55
N LYS A 48 -9.26 -1.29 -12.73
CA LYS A 48 -9.60 -2.41 -11.82
C LYS A 48 -9.90 -1.95 -10.39
N VAL A 49 -9.28 -0.85 -9.95
CA VAL A 49 -9.39 -0.33 -8.58
C VAL A 49 -9.74 1.16 -8.62
N LYS A 50 -10.96 1.52 -8.23
CA LYS A 50 -11.46 2.90 -8.32
C LYS A 50 -10.72 3.88 -7.42
N ASP A 51 -10.29 3.43 -6.25
CA ASP A 51 -9.56 4.24 -5.26
C ASP A 51 -8.04 4.25 -5.51
N ALA A 52 -7.60 3.89 -6.72
CA ALA A 52 -6.18 3.94 -7.07
C ALA A 52 -5.66 5.39 -7.04
N CYS A 53 -4.58 5.62 -6.30
CA CYS A 53 -3.98 6.94 -6.14
C CYS A 53 -2.81 7.12 -7.11
N LEU A 54 -2.70 8.30 -7.73
CA LEU A 54 -1.54 8.69 -8.52
C LEU A 54 -0.32 8.83 -7.59
N LEU A 55 0.79 8.19 -7.95
CA LEU A 55 2.04 8.29 -7.21
C LEU A 55 2.86 9.46 -7.77
N PRO A 56 3.05 10.56 -7.01
CA PRO A 56 3.82 11.71 -7.50
C PRO A 56 5.30 11.41 -7.66
N LEU A 57 5.81 10.48 -6.86
CA LEU A 57 7.21 10.07 -6.81
C LEU A 57 7.32 8.55 -6.74
N LEU A 58 8.19 7.98 -7.57
CA LEU A 58 8.47 6.55 -7.62
C LEU A 58 9.97 6.32 -7.67
N ARG A 59 10.49 5.34 -6.93
CA ARG A 59 11.91 5.01 -7.03
C ARG A 59 12.22 4.31 -8.35
N LEU A 60 13.42 4.49 -8.86
CA LEU A 60 13.86 3.84 -10.09
C LEU A 60 13.85 2.31 -10.00
N ASP A 61 14.17 1.76 -8.84
CA ASP A 61 14.15 0.31 -8.60
C ASP A 61 12.71 -0.23 -8.56
N GLU A 62 11.78 0.48 -7.90
CA GLU A 62 10.34 0.19 -7.93
C GLU A 62 9.76 0.28 -9.35
N ALA A 63 10.13 1.32 -10.10
CA ALA A 63 9.72 1.50 -11.49
C ALA A 63 10.26 0.37 -12.38
N SER A 64 11.51 -0.04 -12.18
CA SER A 64 12.14 -1.14 -12.92
C SER A 64 11.45 -2.47 -12.64
N GLU A 65 11.10 -2.70 -11.38
CA GLU A 65 10.40 -3.90 -10.96
C GLU A 65 8.95 -3.93 -11.46
N LEU A 66 8.26 -2.79 -11.44
CA LEU A 66 6.92 -2.66 -12.01
C LEU A 66 6.92 -2.89 -13.54
N ALA A 67 7.93 -2.35 -14.24
CA ALA A 67 8.10 -2.55 -15.67
C ALA A 67 8.43 -4.00 -16.03
N ARG A 68 9.21 -4.70 -15.18
CA ARG A 68 9.46 -6.14 -15.30
C ARG A 68 8.17 -6.93 -15.12
N LEU A 69 7.33 -6.56 -14.15
CA LEU A 69 6.00 -7.12 -13.94
C LEU A 69 4.99 -6.65 -15.00
N ALA A 70 5.45 -6.24 -16.18
CA ALA A 70 4.67 -5.89 -17.37
C ALA A 70 3.52 -4.90 -17.13
N ALA A 71 3.64 -3.99 -16.17
CA ALA A 71 2.61 -2.98 -15.98
C ALA A 71 2.52 -2.07 -17.23
N PRO A 72 1.30 -1.76 -17.73
CA PRO A 72 1.09 -1.12 -19.02
C PRO A 72 1.69 0.29 -19.17
N VAL A 73 2.09 0.92 -18.06
CA VAL A 73 2.54 2.32 -18.02
C VAL A 73 4.04 2.49 -18.28
N LEU A 74 4.87 1.47 -18.01
CA LEU A 74 6.34 1.58 -18.07
C LEU A 74 6.97 0.35 -18.72
N HIS A 75 7.97 0.59 -19.57
CA HIS A 75 8.74 -0.47 -20.20
C HIS A 75 10.17 -0.51 -19.67
N ALA A 76 10.67 -1.71 -19.37
CA ALA A 76 11.97 -1.88 -18.72
C ALA A 76 13.12 -1.25 -19.52
N ARG A 77 13.06 -1.31 -20.86
CA ARG A 77 14.07 -0.67 -21.73
C ARG A 77 14.08 0.85 -21.60
N THR A 78 12.94 1.49 -21.39
CA THR A 78 12.84 2.95 -21.22
C THR A 78 13.66 3.43 -20.03
N LEU A 79 13.73 2.62 -18.97
CA LEU A 79 14.44 2.94 -17.73
C LEU A 79 15.95 2.68 -17.84
N GLN A 80 16.42 1.87 -18.80
CA GLN A 80 17.83 1.51 -18.90
C GLN A 80 18.77 2.73 -19.10
N PRO A 81 18.50 3.70 -20.00
CA PRO A 81 19.31 4.92 -20.10
C PRO A 81 19.23 5.80 -18.85
N VAL A 82 18.09 5.80 -18.17
CA VAL A 82 17.86 6.54 -16.92
C VAL A 82 18.72 5.94 -15.80
N SER A 83 18.80 4.61 -15.71
CA SER A 83 19.64 3.88 -14.74
C SER A 83 21.15 4.09 -14.92
N GLY A 84 21.61 4.57 -16.08
CA GLY A 84 23.00 4.92 -16.35
C GLY A 84 23.35 6.41 -16.30
N SER A 85 22.36 7.31 -16.08
CA SER A 85 22.54 8.77 -16.15
C SER A 85 21.91 9.53 -14.98
N GLU A 86 22.17 10.84 -14.88
CA GLU A 86 21.57 11.73 -13.86
C GLU A 86 20.19 12.28 -14.30
N ILE A 87 19.51 11.60 -15.24
CA ILE A 87 18.25 12.07 -15.79
C ILE A 87 17.10 11.77 -14.85
N ASP A 88 16.27 12.79 -14.60
CA ASP A 88 14.93 12.58 -14.05
C ASP A 88 13.97 12.14 -15.17
N LEU A 89 13.22 11.06 -14.94
CA LEU A 89 12.13 10.67 -15.85
C LEU A 89 10.79 11.14 -15.27
N GLN A 90 10.00 11.85 -16.06
CA GLN A 90 8.67 12.31 -15.67
C GLN A 90 7.62 11.70 -16.62
N LEU A 91 6.53 11.18 -16.05
CA LEU A 91 5.38 10.68 -16.80
C LEU A 91 4.22 11.67 -16.66
N ARG A 92 3.56 12.00 -17.78
CA ARG A 92 2.41 12.92 -17.82
C ARG A 92 1.34 12.44 -18.80
N CYS A 93 0.12 12.92 -18.59
CA CYS A 93 -0.98 12.74 -19.53
C CYS A 93 -1.02 13.87 -20.55
N SER A 94 -1.14 13.53 -21.84
CA SER A 94 -1.31 14.48 -22.94
C SER A 94 -2.72 15.09 -22.97
N TYR A 95 -3.73 14.35 -22.51
CA TYR A 95 -5.13 14.78 -22.49
C TYR A 95 -5.45 15.65 -21.27
N THR A 96 -4.77 15.41 -20.15
CA THR A 96 -5.01 16.09 -18.88
C THR A 96 -3.68 16.54 -18.23
N PRO A 97 -3.00 17.55 -18.81
CA PRO A 97 -1.68 17.97 -18.34
C PRO A 97 -1.63 18.41 -16.88
N ASP A 98 -2.76 18.88 -16.32
CA ASP A 98 -2.85 19.41 -14.96
C ASP A 98 -3.24 18.36 -13.90
N GLN A 99 -3.51 17.10 -14.30
CA GLN A 99 -3.93 16.01 -13.40
C GLN A 99 -2.80 15.47 -12.50
N GLY A 100 -1.61 16.07 -12.58
CA GLY A 100 -0.41 15.63 -11.88
C GLY A 100 0.55 14.84 -12.78
N SER A 101 1.56 14.26 -12.15
CA SER A 101 2.61 13.52 -12.85
C SER A 101 3.32 12.57 -11.89
N THR A 102 3.88 11.49 -12.39
CA THR A 102 4.86 10.68 -11.65
C THR A 102 6.27 11.07 -12.05
N ARG A 103 7.13 11.40 -11.07
CA ARG A 103 8.56 11.57 -11.28
C ARG A 103 9.31 10.34 -10.74
N ILE A 104 10.21 9.80 -11.56
CA ILE A 104 11.04 8.64 -11.23
C ILE A 104 12.41 9.13 -10.81
N GLU A 105 12.82 8.79 -9.59
CA GLU A 105 14.07 9.24 -8.98
C GLU A 105 14.89 8.05 -8.46
N ARG A 106 16.22 8.19 -8.41
CA ARG A 106 17.11 7.14 -7.91
C ARG A 106 17.05 6.94 -6.39
N VAL A 107 16.88 8.03 -5.64
CA VAL A 107 16.96 8.01 -4.17
C VAL A 107 15.77 8.77 -3.61
N LEU A 108 14.83 8.04 -3.00
CA LEU A 108 13.86 8.64 -2.09
C LEU A 108 14.33 8.46 -0.65
N ALA A 109 14.43 9.57 0.08
CA ALA A 109 14.45 9.58 1.53
C ALA A 109 13.00 9.56 2.04
N SER A 110 12.35 8.38 2.04
CA SER A 110 11.29 7.97 2.99
C SER A 110 10.28 6.98 2.40
N GLY A 111 9.79 6.08 3.27
CA GLY A 111 8.72 5.12 3.02
C GLY A 111 9.22 3.74 2.60
N THR A 112 9.14 2.77 3.51
CA THR A 112 9.39 1.34 3.26
C THR A 112 8.07 0.58 3.21
N GLY A 113 7.87 -0.25 2.18
CA GLY A 113 6.68 -1.08 2.03
C GLY A 113 6.11 -1.03 0.61
N ALA A 114 4.98 -1.72 0.41
CA ALA A 114 4.31 -1.76 -0.89
C ALA A 114 3.72 -0.39 -1.24
N ARG A 115 3.98 0.05 -2.48
CA ARG A 115 3.46 1.28 -3.06
C ARG A 115 2.53 1.03 -4.24
N ILE A 116 2.60 -0.16 -4.83
CA ILE A 116 1.80 -0.55 -5.98
C ILE A 116 1.30 -1.99 -5.80
N VAL A 117 0.05 -2.26 -6.19
CA VAL A 117 -0.46 -3.61 -6.48
C VAL A 117 -0.71 -3.72 -7.97
N THR A 118 -0.29 -4.83 -8.58
CA THR A 118 -0.50 -5.09 -10.01
C THR A 118 -0.95 -6.52 -10.24
N SER A 119 -1.61 -6.76 -11.36
CA SER A 119 -2.04 -8.11 -11.76
C SER A 119 -2.06 -8.31 -13.26
N HIS A 120 -1.85 -9.57 -13.66
CA HIS A 120 -1.99 -10.06 -15.03
C HIS A 120 -2.92 -11.26 -15.05
N ASP A 121 -3.96 -11.19 -15.87
CA ASP A 121 -4.96 -12.25 -15.96
C ASP A 121 -4.60 -13.33 -17.01
N ASP A 122 -3.57 -13.07 -17.83
CA ASP A 122 -3.05 -13.99 -18.84
C ASP A 122 -1.51 -14.07 -18.77
N VAL A 123 -1.02 -15.03 -17.99
CA VAL A 123 0.39 -15.40 -17.94
C VAL A 123 0.58 -16.87 -18.28
N CYS A 124 1.77 -17.18 -18.78
CA CYS A 124 2.19 -18.53 -19.14
C CYS A 124 3.28 -19.01 -18.17
N LEU A 125 3.30 -20.31 -17.91
CA LEU A 125 4.39 -20.99 -17.21
C LEU A 125 5.16 -21.88 -18.17
N ILE A 126 6.45 -21.64 -18.29
CA ILE A 126 7.38 -22.60 -18.87
C ILE A 126 7.88 -23.48 -17.73
N GLU A 127 7.58 -24.77 -17.81
CA GLU A 127 7.99 -25.79 -16.86
C GLU A 127 9.19 -26.54 -17.41
N PHE A 128 10.24 -26.66 -16.61
CA PHE A 128 11.41 -27.48 -16.91
C PHE A 128 11.54 -28.58 -15.87
N GLN A 129 11.32 -29.82 -16.31
CA GLN A 129 11.51 -31.01 -15.49
C GLN A 129 12.97 -31.44 -15.57
N VAL A 130 13.70 -31.25 -14.48
CA VAL A 130 15.10 -31.66 -14.36
C VAL A 130 15.16 -33.19 -14.21
N PRO A 131 15.97 -33.91 -15.01
CA PRO A 131 16.18 -35.34 -14.85
C PRO A 131 16.81 -35.65 -13.49
N THR A 132 16.41 -36.76 -12.87
CA THR A 132 16.96 -37.20 -11.58
C THR A 132 18.46 -37.53 -11.62
N SER A 133 19.02 -37.72 -12.81
CA SER A 133 20.45 -37.92 -13.03
C SER A 133 21.28 -36.63 -12.95
N GLN A 134 20.65 -35.46 -12.89
CA GLN A 134 21.31 -34.17 -12.85
C GLN A 134 21.21 -33.49 -11.48
N ASP A 135 22.18 -32.62 -11.19
CA ASP A 135 22.10 -31.74 -10.02
C ASP A 135 21.11 -30.60 -10.29
N PHE A 136 20.04 -30.58 -9.50
CA PHE A 136 18.97 -29.58 -9.60
C PHE A 136 19.46 -28.13 -9.47
N LYS A 137 20.40 -27.87 -8.54
CA LYS A 137 20.91 -26.52 -8.30
C LYS A 137 21.79 -26.06 -9.46
N LEU A 138 22.57 -26.98 -10.03
CA LEU A 138 23.38 -26.69 -11.21
C LEU A 138 22.50 -26.37 -12.42
N ALA A 139 21.47 -27.18 -12.68
CA ALA A 139 20.52 -26.95 -13.75
C ALA A 139 19.80 -25.60 -13.60
N HIS A 140 19.34 -25.26 -12.39
CA HIS A 140 18.72 -23.96 -12.12
C HIS A 140 19.67 -22.79 -12.43
N LYS A 141 20.93 -22.88 -12.00
CA LYS A 141 21.94 -21.85 -12.26
C LYS A 141 22.25 -21.71 -13.76
N GLU A 142 22.31 -22.81 -14.49
CA GLU A 142 22.56 -22.81 -15.93
C GLU A 142 21.40 -22.14 -16.70
N ILE A 143 20.16 -22.50 -16.38
CA ILE A 143 18.97 -21.88 -16.97
C ILE A 143 18.91 -20.37 -16.66
N ASP A 144 19.15 -19.98 -15.41
CA ASP A 144 19.18 -18.58 -15.03
C ASP A 144 20.24 -17.79 -15.82
N GLN A 145 21.41 -18.39 -16.09
CA GLN A 145 22.43 -17.77 -16.94
C GLN A 145 21.99 -17.62 -18.40
N ILE A 146 21.32 -18.63 -18.97
CA ILE A 146 20.79 -18.59 -20.33
C ILE A 146 19.78 -17.44 -20.46
N LEU A 147 18.81 -17.38 -19.56
CA LEU A 147 17.77 -16.34 -19.55
C LEU A 147 18.34 -14.94 -19.35
N LYS A 148 19.33 -14.78 -18.45
CA LYS A 148 20.04 -13.52 -18.24
C LYS A 148 20.80 -13.06 -19.48
N ARG A 149 21.51 -13.97 -20.16
CA ARG A 149 22.25 -13.65 -21.40
C ARG A 149 21.31 -13.24 -22.53
N ALA A 150 20.15 -13.88 -22.62
CA ALA A 150 19.12 -13.53 -23.60
C ALA A 150 18.32 -12.27 -23.23
N GLN A 151 18.52 -11.71 -22.03
CA GLN A 151 17.74 -10.59 -21.49
C GLN A 151 16.23 -10.87 -21.38
N VAL A 152 15.88 -12.14 -21.15
CA VAL A 152 14.49 -12.60 -21.00
C VAL A 152 14.25 -13.00 -19.54
N ARG A 153 14.14 -12.00 -18.66
CA ARG A 153 13.92 -12.22 -17.22
C ARG A 153 12.45 -12.64 -16.97
N PRO A 154 12.19 -13.73 -16.22
CA PRO A 154 10.84 -14.11 -15.82
C PRO A 154 10.12 -13.06 -14.95
N LEU A 155 8.79 -13.10 -14.98
CA LEU A 155 7.88 -12.39 -14.06
C LEU A 155 7.95 -12.98 -12.63
N ALA A 156 8.15 -14.28 -12.52
CA ALA A 156 8.34 -15.00 -11.27
C ALA A 156 8.98 -16.37 -11.56
N VAL A 157 9.66 -16.95 -10.55
CA VAL A 157 10.28 -18.27 -10.67
C VAL A 157 9.76 -19.19 -9.56
N GLY A 158 9.19 -20.33 -9.94
CA GLY A 158 8.79 -21.40 -9.04
C GLY A 158 9.89 -22.46 -8.97
N VAL A 159 10.36 -22.78 -7.76
CA VAL A 159 11.43 -23.76 -7.54
C VAL A 159 10.90 -24.88 -6.64
N HIS A 160 10.69 -26.06 -7.22
CA HIS A 160 10.10 -27.22 -6.53
C HIS A 160 11.13 -28.35 -6.46
N ASN A 161 11.98 -28.30 -5.43
CA ASN A 161 13.09 -29.23 -5.23
C ASN A 161 12.63 -30.70 -5.09
N ASP A 162 11.47 -30.90 -4.46
CA ASP A 162 10.83 -32.20 -4.23
C ASP A 162 10.41 -32.89 -5.53
N ARG A 163 9.96 -32.10 -6.50
CA ARG A 163 9.50 -32.56 -7.82
C ARG A 163 10.55 -32.42 -8.91
N GLN A 164 11.76 -31.92 -8.60
CA GLN A 164 12.79 -31.60 -9.59
C GLN A 164 12.25 -30.68 -10.72
N LEU A 165 11.41 -29.72 -10.35
CA LEU A 165 10.66 -28.89 -11.29
C LEU A 165 11.00 -27.41 -11.11
N LEU A 166 11.36 -26.76 -12.22
CA LEU A 166 11.49 -25.30 -12.31
C LEU A 166 10.34 -24.74 -13.14
N GLN A 167 9.77 -23.61 -12.71
CA GLN A 167 8.69 -22.92 -13.40
C GLN A 167 9.08 -21.46 -13.64
N PHE A 168 8.95 -20.99 -14.87
CA PHE A 168 9.28 -19.62 -15.27
C PHE A 168 8.04 -18.93 -15.82
N CYS A 169 7.60 -17.87 -15.13
CA CYS A 169 6.40 -17.13 -15.49
C CYS A 169 6.71 -16.01 -16.49
N TYR A 170 5.92 -15.91 -17.56
CA TYR A 170 6.03 -14.91 -18.62
C TYR A 170 4.66 -14.40 -19.04
N THR A 171 4.59 -13.21 -19.63
CA THR A 171 3.38 -12.81 -20.38
C THR A 171 3.24 -13.67 -21.63
N SER A 172 2.03 -13.81 -22.15
CA SER A 172 1.76 -14.55 -23.40
C SER A 172 2.59 -14.02 -24.59
N GLU A 173 2.95 -12.73 -24.60
CA GLU A 173 3.73 -12.15 -25.70
C GLU A 173 5.22 -12.55 -25.68
N VAL A 174 5.76 -12.93 -24.52
CA VAL A 174 7.19 -13.27 -24.34
C VAL A 174 7.42 -14.78 -24.23
N ALA A 175 6.39 -15.53 -23.85
CA ALA A 175 6.47 -16.96 -23.54
C ALA A 175 7.08 -17.80 -24.68
N ASP A 176 6.61 -17.63 -25.93
CA ASP A 176 7.10 -18.42 -27.06
C ASP A 176 8.59 -18.15 -27.36
N SER A 177 9.01 -16.89 -27.27
CA SER A 177 10.42 -16.53 -27.45
C SER A 177 11.30 -17.12 -26.36
N ALA A 178 10.84 -17.08 -25.10
CA ALA A 178 11.56 -17.65 -23.97
C ALA A 178 11.67 -19.17 -24.07
N LEU A 179 10.58 -19.85 -24.48
CA LEU A 179 10.54 -21.29 -24.68
C LEU A 179 11.54 -21.71 -25.75
N LYS A 180 11.56 -21.01 -26.88
CA LYS A 180 12.50 -21.28 -27.98
C LYS A 180 13.97 -21.16 -27.54
N ILE A 181 14.30 -20.14 -26.75
CA ILE A 181 15.67 -19.96 -26.21
C ILE A 181 16.08 -21.15 -25.33
N LEU A 182 15.17 -21.65 -24.49
CA LEU A 182 15.44 -22.78 -23.61
C LEU A 182 15.53 -24.10 -24.37
N ASP A 183 14.70 -24.28 -25.41
CA ASP A 183 14.72 -25.46 -26.28
C ASP A 183 16.03 -25.52 -27.09
N GLU A 184 16.45 -24.40 -27.69
CA GLU A 184 17.70 -24.27 -28.45
C GLU A 184 18.96 -24.47 -27.58
N ALA A 185 18.86 -24.27 -26.26
CA ALA A 185 19.96 -24.52 -25.34
C ALA A 185 20.28 -26.02 -25.18
N GLY A 186 19.37 -26.91 -25.58
CA GLY A 186 19.61 -28.36 -25.57
C GLY A 186 19.83 -28.95 -24.18
N LEU A 187 19.24 -28.34 -23.14
CA LEU A 187 19.37 -28.82 -21.77
C LEU A 187 18.69 -30.18 -21.61
N PRO A 188 19.34 -31.15 -20.94
CA PRO A 188 18.72 -32.44 -20.68
C PRO A 188 17.59 -32.27 -19.66
N GLY A 189 16.36 -32.41 -20.13
CA GLY A 189 15.13 -32.23 -19.35
C GLY A 189 13.91 -32.16 -20.28
N GLU A 190 12.73 -32.04 -19.68
CA GLU A 190 11.49 -31.87 -20.44
C GLU A 190 10.94 -30.45 -20.25
N LEU A 191 10.72 -29.74 -21.36
CA LEU A 191 10.08 -28.43 -21.39
C LEU A 191 8.59 -28.57 -21.67
N ARG A 192 7.75 -27.88 -20.90
CA ARG A 192 6.30 -27.79 -21.14
C ARG A 192 5.81 -26.36 -20.98
N LEU A 193 4.88 -25.95 -21.84
CA LEU A 193 4.21 -24.66 -21.74
C LEU A 193 2.80 -24.85 -21.18
N ARG A 194 2.47 -24.12 -20.11
CA ARG A 194 1.12 -24.03 -19.55
C ARG A 194 0.60 -22.61 -19.68
N GLN A 195 -0.65 -22.47 -20.10
CA GLN A 195 -1.33 -21.20 -20.32
C GLN A 195 -2.53 -21.07 -19.38
N GLY A 196 -3.17 -19.90 -19.35
CA GLY A 196 -4.38 -19.65 -18.56
C GLY A 196 -4.13 -19.48 -17.07
N LEU A 197 -2.92 -19.07 -16.69
CA LEU A 197 -2.60 -18.68 -15.33
C LEU A 197 -2.75 -17.18 -15.15
N ALA A 198 -2.79 -16.76 -13.89
CA ALA A 198 -2.80 -15.35 -13.52
C ALA A 198 -1.66 -15.03 -12.55
N LEU A 199 -1.32 -13.76 -12.44
CA LEU A 199 -0.29 -13.26 -11.54
C LEU A 199 -0.84 -12.06 -10.77
N VAL A 200 -0.56 -12.01 -9.47
CA VAL A 200 -0.73 -10.80 -8.65
C VAL A 200 0.58 -10.47 -7.97
N ALA A 201 0.87 -9.18 -7.82
CA ALA A 201 2.09 -8.73 -7.18
C ALA A 201 1.89 -7.44 -6.38
N MET A 202 2.65 -7.32 -5.30
CA MET A 202 2.88 -6.08 -4.57
C MET A 202 4.30 -5.61 -4.85
N VAL A 203 4.47 -4.33 -5.16
CA VAL A 203 5.76 -3.71 -5.48
C VAL A 203 6.01 -2.53 -4.54
N GLY A 204 7.20 -2.47 -3.96
CA GLY A 204 7.67 -1.34 -3.18
C GLY A 204 8.91 -1.69 -2.36
N ALA A 205 9.78 -0.69 -2.14
CA ALA A 205 11.06 -0.92 -1.47
C ALA A 205 10.86 -1.43 -0.04
N GLY A 206 11.38 -2.63 0.24
CA GLY A 206 11.25 -3.27 1.55
C GLY A 206 9.89 -3.93 1.81
N VAL A 207 9.07 -4.15 0.77
CA VAL A 207 7.79 -4.87 0.91
C VAL A 207 7.95 -6.24 1.55
N THR A 208 9.01 -6.98 1.20
CA THR A 208 9.28 -8.32 1.76
C THR A 208 9.72 -8.28 3.23
N ARG A 209 10.20 -7.12 3.70
CA ARG A 209 10.66 -6.89 5.08
C ARG A 209 9.60 -6.27 5.97
N ASN A 210 8.48 -5.81 5.40
CA ASN A 210 7.37 -5.25 6.16
C ASN A 210 6.42 -6.39 6.58
N PRO A 211 6.38 -6.77 7.88
CA PRO A 211 5.61 -7.94 8.32
C PRO A 211 4.11 -7.77 8.07
N LEU A 212 3.59 -6.54 8.16
CA LEU A 212 2.18 -6.24 7.96
C LEU A 212 1.78 -6.42 6.49
N HIS A 213 2.61 -5.95 5.56
CA HIS A 213 2.38 -6.14 4.13
C HIS A 213 2.44 -7.62 3.73
N CYS A 214 3.44 -8.34 4.21
CA CYS A 214 3.53 -9.79 4.01
C CYS A 214 2.29 -10.49 4.57
N HIS A 215 1.87 -10.17 5.79
CA HIS A 215 0.69 -10.75 6.41
C HIS A 215 -0.59 -10.49 5.60
N ARG A 216 -0.83 -9.23 5.19
CA ARG A 216 -1.99 -8.84 4.37
C ARG A 216 -1.98 -9.55 3.01
N PHE A 217 -0.81 -9.66 2.37
CA PHE A 217 -0.67 -10.40 1.12
C PHE A 217 -1.09 -11.88 1.29
N TRP A 218 -0.57 -12.56 2.30
CA TRP A 218 -0.92 -13.95 2.56
C TRP A 218 -2.37 -14.15 2.98
N GLN A 219 -2.94 -13.20 3.72
CA GLN A 219 -4.35 -13.23 4.10
C GLN A 219 -5.27 -13.16 2.88
N GLN A 220 -4.97 -12.29 1.92
CA GLN A 220 -5.75 -12.16 0.68
C GLN A 220 -5.63 -13.40 -0.22
N LEU A 221 -4.49 -14.09 -0.18
CA LEU A 221 -4.29 -15.35 -0.91
C LEU A 221 -4.96 -16.57 -0.25
N LYS A 222 -5.48 -16.44 0.97
CA LYS A 222 -6.12 -17.55 1.67
C LYS A 222 -7.34 -18.04 0.89
N GLY A 223 -7.35 -19.32 0.53
CA GLY A 223 -8.43 -19.95 -0.25
C GLY A 223 -8.32 -19.73 -1.76
N GLN A 224 -7.32 -18.97 -2.24
CA GLN A 224 -7.03 -18.82 -3.67
C GLN A 224 -6.23 -20.03 -4.19
N PRO A 225 -6.41 -20.43 -5.45
CA PRO A 225 -5.69 -21.56 -6.05
C PRO A 225 -4.27 -21.17 -6.48
N VAL A 226 -3.42 -20.86 -5.49
CA VAL A 226 -2.02 -20.48 -5.69
C VAL A 226 -1.23 -21.65 -6.29
N GLU A 227 -0.52 -21.38 -7.38
CA GLU A 227 0.45 -22.30 -7.99
C GLU A 227 1.79 -22.23 -7.25
N PHE A 228 2.34 -21.02 -7.11
CA PHE A 228 3.49 -20.74 -6.26
C PHE A 228 3.54 -19.26 -5.88
N THR A 229 4.40 -18.96 -4.91
CA THR A 229 4.72 -17.60 -4.50
C THR A 229 6.20 -17.36 -4.72
N TRP A 230 6.57 -16.12 -5.01
CA TRP A 230 7.94 -15.73 -5.29
C TRP A 230 8.22 -14.35 -4.71
N GLN A 231 9.45 -14.12 -4.29
CA GLN A 231 9.92 -12.84 -3.81
C GLN A 231 11.11 -12.44 -4.67
N SER A 232 11.20 -11.16 -5.03
CA SER A 232 12.36 -10.69 -5.77
C SER A 232 13.62 -10.70 -4.92
N ASP A 233 14.77 -10.94 -5.56
CA ASP A 233 16.07 -11.03 -4.89
C ASP A 233 16.45 -9.74 -4.15
N ASP A 234 15.97 -8.59 -4.64
CA ASP A 234 16.16 -7.26 -4.06
C ASP A 234 15.10 -6.91 -2.99
N GLY A 235 14.10 -7.77 -2.79
CA GLY A 235 13.02 -7.56 -1.82
C GLY A 235 12.04 -6.43 -2.18
N ILE A 236 11.98 -6.05 -3.46
CA ILE A 236 11.11 -4.98 -3.98
C ILE A 236 9.73 -5.51 -4.39
N SER A 237 9.58 -6.81 -4.67
CA SER A 237 8.27 -7.40 -4.99
C SER A 237 7.96 -8.71 -4.26
N LEU A 238 6.67 -8.86 -3.94
CA LEU A 238 6.03 -10.11 -3.57
C LEU A 238 5.07 -10.50 -4.69
N VAL A 239 5.18 -11.74 -5.17
CA VAL A 239 4.41 -12.22 -6.33
C VAL A 239 3.74 -13.54 -5.98
N ALA A 240 2.51 -13.72 -6.45
CA ALA A 240 1.82 -14.99 -6.44
C ALA A 240 1.29 -15.31 -7.83
N VAL A 241 1.60 -16.51 -8.30
CA VAL A 241 1.04 -17.07 -9.52
C VAL A 241 -0.14 -17.96 -9.14
N LEU A 242 -1.27 -17.76 -9.80
CA LEU A 242 -2.55 -18.41 -9.54
C LEU A 242 -2.91 -19.32 -10.72
N ARG A 243 -3.50 -20.48 -10.42
CA ARG A 243 -3.99 -21.41 -11.45
C ARG A 243 -5.24 -20.91 -12.18
N THR A 244 -5.89 -19.86 -11.66
CA THR A 244 -7.11 -19.29 -12.24
C THR A 244 -7.09 -17.76 -12.15
N GLY A 245 -7.53 -17.09 -13.21
CA GLY A 245 -8.07 -15.73 -13.15
C GLY A 245 -9.61 -15.74 -13.05
N PRO A 246 -10.27 -14.55 -13.03
CA PRO A 246 -9.71 -13.19 -13.02
C PRO A 246 -9.26 -12.72 -11.63
N THR A 247 -8.32 -11.77 -11.60
CA THR A 247 -7.64 -11.28 -10.40
C THR A 247 -8.27 -10.03 -9.78
N GLU A 248 -9.36 -9.50 -10.35
CA GLU A 248 -9.91 -8.19 -10.00
C GLU A 248 -10.30 -8.04 -8.52
N SER A 249 -11.03 -9.01 -7.96
CA SER A 249 -11.40 -9.00 -6.54
C SER A 249 -10.18 -9.06 -5.62
N LEU A 250 -9.15 -9.80 -6.04
CA LEU A 250 -7.93 -9.97 -5.29
C LEU A 250 -7.06 -8.71 -5.30
N ILE A 251 -6.92 -8.03 -6.45
CA ILE A 251 -6.22 -6.73 -6.52
C ILE A 251 -6.96 -5.65 -5.75
N GLN A 252 -8.29 -5.62 -5.78
CA GLN A 252 -9.09 -4.70 -4.96
C GLN A 252 -8.89 -4.95 -3.47
N GLY A 253 -8.96 -6.21 -3.02
CA GLY A 253 -8.74 -6.57 -1.61
C GLY A 253 -7.32 -6.28 -1.14
N LEU A 254 -6.32 -6.61 -1.97
CA LEU A 254 -4.92 -6.26 -1.70
C LEU A 254 -4.73 -4.75 -1.62
N HIS A 255 -5.24 -4.01 -2.61
CA HIS A 255 -5.10 -2.56 -2.63
C HIS A 255 -5.79 -1.92 -1.41
N GLN A 256 -7.03 -2.29 -1.10
CA GLN A 256 -7.73 -1.78 0.07
C GLN A 256 -7.02 -2.12 1.37
N SER A 257 -6.44 -3.32 1.49
CA SER A 257 -5.73 -3.72 2.69
C SER A 257 -4.40 -2.99 2.86
N VAL A 258 -3.70 -2.65 1.77
CA VAL A 258 -2.35 -2.05 1.79
C VAL A 258 -2.40 -0.53 1.76
N PHE A 259 -3.34 0.06 1.01
CA PHE A 259 -3.42 1.50 0.68
C PHE A 259 -4.57 2.24 1.36
N ARG A 260 -5.40 1.58 2.19
CA ARG A 260 -6.17 2.35 3.16
C ARG A 260 -5.19 3.13 4.03
N ALA A 261 -5.36 4.45 4.08
CA ALA A 261 -4.81 5.25 5.16
C ALA A 261 -5.16 4.54 6.48
N GLU A 262 -4.20 4.45 7.41
CA GLU A 262 -4.52 4.01 8.77
C GLU A 262 -5.72 4.84 9.22
N LYS A 263 -6.79 4.17 9.69
CA LYS A 263 -7.97 4.91 10.13
C LYS A 263 -7.50 5.92 11.18
N ARG A 264 -7.80 7.19 10.96
CA ARG A 264 -7.47 8.25 11.90
C ARG A 264 -8.57 8.29 12.93
N ILE A 265 -8.23 7.92 14.16
CA ILE A 265 -9.14 7.90 15.29
C ILE A 265 -8.85 9.13 16.14
N GLY A 266 -9.76 10.09 16.12
CA GLY A 266 -9.65 11.30 16.94
C GLY A 266 -10.09 11.00 18.38
N LEU A 267 -9.28 11.41 19.36
CA LEU A 267 -9.54 11.25 20.78
C LEU A 267 -9.81 12.62 21.40
N VAL A 268 -10.95 12.78 22.07
CA VAL A 268 -11.27 13.98 22.86
C VAL A 268 -11.33 13.61 24.33
N LEU A 269 -10.39 14.16 25.11
CA LEU A 269 -10.28 13.90 26.54
C LEU A 269 -11.08 14.91 27.34
N PHE A 270 -12.16 14.45 27.98
CA PHE A 270 -12.92 15.23 28.94
C PHE A 270 -12.41 14.96 30.36
N GLY A 271 -11.87 16.02 30.98
CA GLY A 271 -11.32 15.98 32.33
C GLY A 271 -9.81 15.88 32.36
N LYS A 272 -9.13 17.01 32.56
CA LYS A 272 -7.67 17.10 32.72
C LYS A 272 -7.15 16.93 34.17
N GLY A 273 -7.99 16.39 35.06
CA GLY A 273 -7.63 16.15 36.47
C GLY A 273 -6.60 15.03 36.64
N ASN A 274 -6.44 14.49 37.85
CA ASN A 274 -5.42 13.48 38.15
C ASN A 274 -5.42 12.26 37.21
N ILE A 275 -6.61 11.78 36.81
CA ILE A 275 -6.73 10.64 35.89
C ILE A 275 -6.37 11.06 34.46
N GLY A 276 -6.92 12.19 33.99
CA GLY A 276 -6.64 12.71 32.65
C GLY A 276 -5.17 13.06 32.43
N SER A 277 -4.49 13.65 33.43
CA SER A 277 -3.06 13.96 33.32
C SER A 277 -2.21 12.69 33.19
N ARG A 278 -2.52 11.65 33.96
CA ARG A 278 -1.85 10.35 33.84
C ARG A 278 -2.16 9.65 32.52
N TRP A 279 -3.39 9.78 32.03
CA TRP A 279 -3.76 9.25 30.72
C TRP A 279 -2.96 9.95 29.61
N LEU A 280 -2.82 11.28 29.65
CA LEU A 280 -2.02 12.04 28.67
C LEU A 280 -0.54 11.62 28.69
N GLU A 281 0.05 11.45 29.87
CA GLU A 281 1.43 10.95 30.03
C GLU A 281 1.60 9.54 29.42
N LEU A 282 0.66 8.63 29.70
CA LEU A 282 0.68 7.27 29.16
C LEU A 282 0.46 7.27 27.64
N PHE A 283 -0.50 8.07 27.15
CA PHE A 283 -0.78 8.19 25.73
C PHE A 283 0.43 8.75 24.99
N ALA A 284 1.07 9.82 25.48
CA ALA A 284 2.28 10.37 24.88
C ALA A 284 3.42 9.35 24.74
N ARG A 285 3.54 8.41 25.70
CA ARG A 285 4.56 7.36 25.66
C ARG A 285 4.19 6.20 24.75
N GLU A 286 2.92 5.79 24.73
CA GLU A 286 2.47 4.55 24.09
C GLU A 286 1.78 4.76 22.75
N GLN A 287 1.48 5.99 22.32
CA GLN A 287 0.73 6.31 21.10
C GLN A 287 1.33 5.64 19.86
N SER A 288 2.65 5.70 19.69
CA SER A 288 3.36 5.10 18.56
C SER A 288 3.25 3.57 18.56
N THR A 289 3.45 2.94 19.72
CA THR A 289 3.29 1.49 19.91
C THR A 289 1.84 1.05 19.68
N LEU A 290 0.88 1.80 20.19
CA LEU A 290 -0.55 1.54 20.04
C LEU A 290 -0.97 1.60 18.57
N SER A 291 -0.53 2.64 17.88
CA SER A 291 -0.83 2.84 16.46
C SER A 291 -0.20 1.72 15.61
N ALA A 292 1.07 1.39 15.87
CA ALA A 292 1.77 0.31 15.19
C ALA A 292 1.13 -1.08 15.41
N ARG A 293 0.58 -1.35 16.60
CA ARG A 293 -0.05 -2.64 16.93
C ARG A 293 -1.44 -2.79 16.31
N THR A 294 -2.19 -1.70 16.18
CA THR A 294 -3.61 -1.73 15.76
C THR A 294 -3.80 -1.40 14.28
N GLY A 295 -2.84 -0.70 13.66
CA GLY A 295 -2.97 -0.19 12.30
C GLY A 295 -3.94 1.00 12.16
N PHE A 296 -4.19 1.69 13.28
CA PHE A 296 -4.95 2.94 13.35
C PHE A 296 -4.04 4.06 13.80
N GLU A 297 -4.21 5.26 13.24
CA GLU A 297 -3.54 6.47 13.71
C GLU A 297 -4.40 7.10 14.80
N PHE A 298 -3.95 7.03 16.06
CA PHE A 298 -4.66 7.71 17.15
C PHE A 298 -4.16 9.14 17.28
N VAL A 299 -5.08 10.10 17.18
CA VAL A 299 -4.78 11.54 17.25
C VAL A 299 -5.47 12.14 18.46
N LEU A 300 -4.72 12.81 19.35
CA LEU A 300 -5.33 13.60 20.41
C LEU A 300 -5.95 14.86 19.79
N ALA A 301 -7.25 14.82 19.55
CA ALA A 301 -7.99 15.89 18.88
C ALA A 301 -8.36 17.04 19.82
N GLY A 302 -8.53 16.75 21.11
CA GLY A 302 -8.88 17.77 22.07
C GLY A 302 -8.73 17.37 23.52
N VAL A 303 -8.56 18.38 24.37
CA VAL A 303 -8.66 18.28 25.83
C VAL A 303 -9.70 19.29 26.27
N VAL A 304 -10.61 18.89 27.16
CA VAL A 304 -11.75 19.69 27.60
C VAL A 304 -11.86 19.65 29.13
N ASP A 305 -12.05 20.81 29.76
CA ASP A 305 -12.47 20.92 31.16
C ASP A 305 -13.92 21.42 31.26
N SER A 306 -14.39 21.78 32.46
CA SER A 306 -15.79 22.20 32.65
C SER A 306 -16.15 23.53 31.97
N ARG A 307 -15.19 24.31 31.47
CA ARG A 307 -15.42 25.64 30.88
C ARG A 307 -14.62 25.93 29.62
N ARG A 308 -13.48 25.27 29.45
CA ARG A 308 -12.52 25.56 28.39
C ARG A 308 -12.17 24.31 27.58
N SER A 309 -11.83 24.53 26.33
CA SER A 309 -11.37 23.49 25.42
C SER A 309 -10.08 23.93 24.73
N LEU A 310 -9.21 22.94 24.48
CA LEU A 310 -8.08 23.04 23.57
C LEU A 310 -8.32 22.01 22.48
N LEU A 311 -8.52 22.47 21.24
CA LEU A 311 -8.98 21.64 20.13
C LEU A 311 -8.07 21.80 18.91
N SER A 312 -7.78 20.71 18.20
CA SER A 312 -6.99 20.70 16.97
C SER A 312 -7.44 19.59 16.02
N TYR A 313 -7.66 19.93 14.76
CA TYR A 313 -7.97 18.97 13.69
C TYR A 313 -6.74 18.22 13.20
N ASP A 314 -5.55 18.79 13.40
CA ASP A 314 -4.26 18.17 13.05
C ASP A 314 -3.68 17.35 14.22
N GLY A 315 -4.27 17.49 15.40
CA GLY A 315 -3.85 16.83 16.64
C GLY A 315 -3.07 17.75 17.59
N LEU A 316 -3.01 17.31 18.85
CA LEU A 316 -2.28 17.95 19.94
C LEU A 316 -1.13 17.04 20.38
N ASP A 317 0.01 17.63 20.72
CA ASP A 317 1.09 16.92 21.39
C ASP A 317 0.67 16.61 22.83
N ALA A 318 0.36 15.34 23.12
CA ALA A 318 -0.09 14.89 24.43
C ALA A 318 0.92 15.18 25.56
N SER A 319 2.23 15.23 25.25
CA SER A 319 3.27 15.55 26.25
C SER A 319 3.24 17.01 26.69
N ARG A 320 2.70 17.89 25.84
CA ARG A 320 2.60 19.35 26.08
C ARG A 320 1.18 19.85 26.24
N ALA A 321 0.18 19.00 26.02
CA ALA A 321 -1.23 19.36 26.01
C ALA A 321 -1.66 20.09 27.29
N LEU A 322 -1.17 19.69 28.46
CA LEU A 322 -1.49 20.39 29.72
C LEU A 322 -0.88 21.78 29.84
N ALA A 323 0.32 21.99 29.28
CA ALA A 323 0.96 23.30 29.27
C ALA A 323 0.21 24.23 28.32
N PHE A 324 0.00 23.80 27.07
CA PHE A 324 -0.77 24.55 26.08
C PHE A 324 -2.21 24.80 26.52
N PHE A 325 -2.84 23.88 27.25
CA PHE A 325 -4.19 24.11 27.75
C PHE A 325 -4.26 25.31 28.71
N ASN A 326 -3.23 25.57 29.51
CA ASN A 326 -3.26 26.70 30.44
C ASN A 326 -3.12 28.04 29.70
N ASP A 327 -2.39 28.06 28.59
CA ASP A 327 -2.03 29.28 27.86
C ASP A 327 -2.96 29.57 26.67
N GLU A 328 -3.50 28.53 26.01
CA GLU A 328 -4.18 28.63 24.71
C GLU A 328 -5.64 28.14 24.73
N ALA A 329 -6.11 27.50 25.81
CA ALA A 329 -7.49 27.02 25.86
C ALA A 329 -8.51 28.17 25.89
N VAL A 330 -9.57 28.02 25.12
CA VAL A 330 -10.61 29.04 24.95
C VAL A 330 -11.85 28.65 25.75
N GLU A 331 -12.53 29.63 26.36
CA GLU A 331 -13.87 29.38 26.91
C GLU A 331 -14.82 29.07 25.76
N GLN A 332 -15.46 27.90 25.84
CA GLN A 332 -16.32 27.41 24.78
C GLN A 332 -17.59 26.82 25.39
N ASP A 333 -18.74 27.25 24.86
CA ASP A 333 -20.03 26.66 25.23
C ASP A 333 -20.18 25.25 24.61
N GLU A 334 -21.16 24.51 25.13
CA GLU A 334 -21.41 23.12 24.72
C GLU A 334 -21.80 23.02 23.24
N GLU A 335 -22.64 23.91 22.72
CA GLU A 335 -23.09 23.86 21.33
C GLU A 335 -21.92 24.04 20.36
N SER A 336 -21.04 25.00 20.65
CA SER A 336 -19.83 25.28 19.89
C SER A 336 -18.85 24.09 19.89
N LEU A 337 -18.69 23.41 21.03
CA LEU A 337 -17.86 22.20 21.14
C LEU A 337 -18.45 21.05 20.30
N PHE A 338 -19.76 20.82 20.40
CA PHE A 338 -20.44 19.81 19.60
C PHE A 338 -20.35 20.08 18.11
N LEU A 339 -20.50 21.35 17.69
CA LEU A 339 -20.37 21.74 16.29
C LEU A 339 -18.95 21.44 15.76
N TRP A 340 -17.93 21.75 16.56
CA TRP A 340 -16.54 21.44 16.22
C TRP A 340 -16.31 19.94 16.10
N MET A 341 -16.80 19.16 17.07
CA MET A 341 -16.69 17.69 17.07
C MET A 341 -17.37 17.11 15.83
N ARG A 342 -18.56 17.56 15.46
CA ARG A 342 -19.25 17.07 14.25
C ARG A 342 -18.53 17.39 12.94
N ALA A 343 -17.71 18.44 12.92
CA ALA A 343 -16.93 18.85 11.76
C ALA A 343 -15.55 18.16 11.69
N HIS A 344 -15.30 17.15 12.53
CA HIS A 344 -13.99 16.48 12.59
C HIS A 344 -13.59 15.81 11.26
N PRO A 345 -12.30 15.79 10.90
CA PRO A 345 -11.80 15.12 9.69
C PRO A 345 -11.45 13.63 9.90
N TYR A 346 -11.61 13.11 11.13
CA TYR A 346 -11.25 11.73 11.50
C TYR A 346 -12.26 10.70 10.96
N ASP A 347 -11.80 9.45 10.78
CA ASP A 347 -12.68 8.33 10.39
C ASP A 347 -13.70 8.02 11.48
N ASP A 348 -13.25 8.05 12.74
CA ASP A 348 -14.07 7.85 13.92
C ASP A 348 -13.57 8.78 15.05
N LEU A 349 -14.49 9.29 15.87
CA LEU A 349 -14.17 10.11 17.06
C LEU A 349 -14.55 9.36 18.34
N VAL A 350 -13.63 9.34 19.31
CA VAL A 350 -13.82 8.71 20.62
C VAL A 350 -13.76 9.77 21.71
N VAL A 351 -14.83 9.85 22.50
CA VAL A 351 -14.94 10.66 23.70
C VAL A 351 -14.41 9.86 24.88
N LEU A 352 -13.41 10.40 25.57
CA LEU A 352 -12.86 9.84 26.79
C LEU A 352 -13.38 10.64 27.99
N ASP A 353 -14.40 10.13 28.67
CA ASP A 353 -14.94 10.76 29.86
C ASP A 353 -14.26 10.22 31.13
N VAL A 354 -13.27 10.98 31.61
CA VAL A 354 -12.60 10.72 32.89
C VAL A 354 -13.01 11.74 33.96
N THR A 355 -14.20 12.33 33.80
CA THR A 355 -14.80 13.27 34.76
C THR A 355 -15.69 12.56 35.79
N ALA A 356 -16.21 13.35 36.73
CA ALA A 356 -17.32 12.97 37.60
C ALA A 356 -18.55 13.87 37.33
N SER A 357 -18.74 14.29 36.08
CA SER A 357 -19.78 15.25 35.69
C SER A 357 -21.09 14.54 35.33
N GLN A 358 -22.19 14.90 36.01
CA GLN A 358 -23.53 14.44 35.64
C GLN A 358 -23.98 15.05 34.31
N GLN A 359 -23.66 16.34 34.10
CA GLN A 359 -24.02 17.07 32.88
C GLN A 359 -23.44 16.41 31.62
N LEU A 360 -22.19 15.96 31.68
CA LEU A 360 -21.55 15.25 30.56
C LEU A 360 -22.12 13.84 30.38
N ALA A 361 -22.41 13.13 31.48
CA ALA A 361 -23.06 11.82 31.43
C ALA A 361 -24.46 11.87 30.79
N ASP A 362 -25.17 12.98 30.95
CA ASP A 362 -26.49 13.18 30.36
C ASP A 362 -26.44 13.35 28.82
N GLN A 363 -25.28 13.73 28.27
CA GLN A 363 -25.04 13.93 26.84
C GLN A 363 -24.65 12.65 26.09
N TYR A 364 -24.55 11.50 26.75
CA TYR A 364 -24.12 10.25 26.09
C TYR A 364 -25.07 9.81 24.97
N LEU A 365 -26.37 10.09 25.11
CA LEU A 365 -27.35 9.87 24.04
C LEU A 365 -27.04 10.74 22.82
N ASP A 366 -26.69 12.00 23.05
CA ASP A 366 -26.32 12.93 21.99
C ASP A 366 -25.03 12.46 21.31
N PHE A 367 -24.01 12.03 22.06
CA PHE A 367 -22.79 11.45 21.48
C PHE A 367 -23.07 10.23 20.59
N ALA A 368 -23.93 9.32 21.03
CA ALA A 368 -24.33 8.16 20.22
C ALA A 368 -25.03 8.61 18.92
N SER A 369 -26.01 9.52 19.01
CA SER A 369 -26.77 10.00 17.85
C SER A 369 -25.90 10.73 16.82
N HIS A 370 -24.82 11.38 17.26
CA HIS A 370 -23.84 12.04 16.39
C HIS A 370 -22.76 11.08 15.88
N GLY A 371 -22.81 9.80 16.24
CA GLY A 371 -21.90 8.78 15.73
C GLY A 371 -20.54 8.73 16.43
N PHE A 372 -20.44 9.24 17.66
CA PHE A 372 -19.20 9.16 18.44
C PHE A 372 -19.16 7.89 19.29
N HIS A 373 -17.96 7.41 19.58
CA HIS A 373 -17.74 6.37 20.58
C HIS A 373 -17.47 7.00 21.94
N VAL A 374 -17.78 6.30 23.04
CA VAL A 374 -17.52 6.77 24.40
C VAL A 374 -16.75 5.72 25.20
N ILE A 375 -15.71 6.14 25.90
CA ILE A 375 -15.03 5.35 26.93
C ILE A 375 -15.10 6.16 28.22
N SER A 376 -15.78 5.62 29.24
CA SER A 376 -16.08 6.36 30.46
C SER A 376 -15.49 5.71 31.72
N ALA A 377 -14.69 6.47 32.46
CA ALA A 377 -14.42 6.20 33.87
C ALA A 377 -15.48 6.84 34.79
N ASN A 378 -16.29 7.76 34.26
CA ASN A 378 -17.44 8.34 34.93
C ASN A 378 -18.51 7.28 35.20
N LYS A 379 -18.86 7.09 36.48
CA LYS A 379 -19.79 6.04 36.92
C LYS A 379 -21.25 6.48 36.94
N LEU A 380 -21.53 7.77 36.72
CA LEU A 380 -22.87 8.33 36.89
C LEU A 380 -23.85 7.84 35.82
N ALA A 381 -23.41 7.68 34.57
CA ALA A 381 -24.23 7.12 33.50
C ALA A 381 -24.56 5.63 33.76
N GLY A 382 -23.56 4.84 34.15
CA GLY A 382 -23.69 3.41 34.47
C GLY A 382 -24.55 3.13 35.71
N ALA A 383 -24.49 4.02 36.71
CA ALA A 383 -25.28 3.94 37.95
C ALA A 383 -26.64 4.65 37.87
N SER A 384 -27.06 5.11 36.69
CA SER A 384 -28.34 5.79 36.49
C SER A 384 -29.53 4.82 36.55
N ASP A 385 -30.75 5.36 36.61
CA ASP A 385 -31.97 4.56 36.59
C ASP A 385 -31.98 3.58 35.41
N SER A 386 -32.47 2.36 35.64
CA SER A 386 -32.38 1.26 34.66
C SER A 386 -32.96 1.59 33.28
N ASN A 387 -33.94 2.51 33.21
CA ASN A 387 -34.49 2.97 31.94
C ASN A 387 -33.50 3.85 31.16
N LYS A 388 -32.80 4.77 31.83
CA LYS A 388 -31.84 5.68 31.21
C LYS A 388 -30.60 4.92 30.75
N TYR A 389 -30.09 4.00 31.59
CA TYR A 389 -29.00 3.10 31.23
C TYR A 389 -29.28 2.30 29.95
N ARG A 390 -30.47 1.66 29.86
CA ARG A 390 -30.88 0.92 28.66
C ARG A 390 -31.02 1.81 27.43
N GLN A 391 -31.60 3.01 27.59
CA GLN A 391 -31.72 3.96 26.49
C GLN A 391 -30.37 4.34 25.89
N ILE A 392 -29.35 4.54 26.73
CA ILE A 392 -28.00 4.86 26.28
C ILE A 392 -27.42 3.65 25.51
N HIS A 393 -27.46 2.46 26.09
CA HIS A 393 -26.96 1.25 25.40
C HIS A 393 -27.66 0.99 24.06
N ASP A 394 -28.99 1.08 24.03
CA ASP A 394 -29.78 0.91 22.80
C ASP A 394 -29.40 1.95 21.73
N ALA A 395 -29.09 3.19 22.13
CA ALA A 395 -28.66 4.23 21.20
C ALA A 395 -27.29 3.93 20.58
N PHE A 396 -26.32 3.48 21.38
CA PHE A 396 -25.01 3.06 20.87
C PHE A 396 -25.14 1.82 19.96
N GLU A 397 -25.95 0.83 20.34
CA GLU A 397 -26.17 -0.37 19.50
C GLU A 397 -26.83 -0.02 18.16
N LYS A 398 -27.89 0.81 18.18
CA LYS A 398 -28.59 1.24 16.96
C LYS A 398 -27.70 2.01 15.99
N THR A 399 -26.74 2.76 16.49
CA THR A 399 -25.83 3.59 15.70
C THR A 399 -24.55 2.86 15.31
N GLY A 400 -24.38 1.60 15.74
CA GLY A 400 -23.14 0.83 15.53
C GLY A 400 -21.94 1.42 16.27
N ARG A 401 -22.19 2.18 17.34
CA ARG A 401 -21.17 2.81 18.18
C ARG A 401 -21.01 2.04 19.48
N HIS A 402 -19.93 2.35 20.19
CA HIS A 402 -19.56 1.65 21.41
C HIS A 402 -19.48 2.61 22.57
N TRP A 403 -20.12 2.24 23.67
CA TRP A 403 -19.90 2.80 24.99
C TRP A 403 -19.21 1.74 25.85
N LEU A 404 -17.99 2.04 26.29
CA LEU A 404 -17.21 1.19 27.19
C LEU A 404 -17.18 1.85 28.57
N ASP A 405 -17.76 1.20 29.57
CA ASP A 405 -17.80 1.65 30.95
C ASP A 405 -17.09 0.67 31.89
N ASN A 406 -16.81 1.14 33.11
CA ASN A 406 -16.20 0.35 34.20
C ASN A 406 -17.25 -0.07 35.24
N ALA A 407 -18.52 -0.23 34.83
CA ALA A 407 -19.64 -0.56 35.71
C ALA A 407 -19.59 -2.00 36.23
#